data_AF-A0A958MEU8-F1
#
_entry.id   AF-A0A958MEU8-F1
#
_cell.length_a   1.000
_cell.length_b   1.000
_cell.length_c   1.000
_cell.angle_alpha   90.00
_cell.angle_beta   90.00
_cell.angle_gamma   90.00
#
_symmetry.space_group_name_H-M   'P 1'
#
loop_
_entity.id
_entity.type
_entity.pdbx_description
1 polymer ?
#
loop_
_entity_poly.entity_id
_entity_poly.type
_entity_poly.pdbx_seq_one_letter_code
_entity_poly.pdbx_strand_id
1 'polypeptide(L)'
;MISSLLLLSCGENPFGEEDTESIPSVSTDDTIPPTPPSNLVISGFGTLINSTVLSWNPSTDNTEVAGYEIAIGTSSGGQDVQTFTDIGNITSYQVTNISPDLSSSNSYYTSIRAKDLAGNYSDVATSTSWSIALTQTTGAYQYPDNTYAQNCLEYLNSGYYNAEGDGLYWLDPDGAGGATQIQAYCDMSLNGGGWTLVANRRGGFVNVESCGADLNAFFQNTCGIVTSIGYSDSYSIGDTSVRADILANNEFLFLDYDSMGNPDTDDAFIIHHNADLFPNSTGVVNRFAVTQVCDIDNANCDSSNVEFLWAGTGFFSSSRCNTGYSGGYGGNYGYCQNGPGAYNSNELFGNRGSYAETKLWNYGGSSAKVLQQQIFIR
;
A
#
# COMPACT_ATOMS: atom_id res chain seq x y z
N MET A 1 66.07 64.96 -0.11
CA MET A 1 65.20 64.46 -1.19
C MET A 1 63.77 64.80 -0.75
N ILE A 2 63.21 65.99 -0.96
CA ILE A 2 62.72 66.64 -2.20
C ILE A 2 62.05 65.66 -3.17
N SER A 3 60.72 65.67 -3.16
CA SER A 3 59.78 65.72 -4.31
C SER A 3 58.38 65.97 -3.71
N SER A 4 57.82 67.19 -3.66
CA SER A 4 57.10 67.96 -4.71
C SER A 4 56.08 67.10 -5.47
N LEU A 5 54.75 67.40 -5.49
CA LEU A 5 54.06 68.58 -6.07
C LEU A 5 52.58 68.64 -5.53
N LEU A 6 52.07 69.71 -4.89
CA LEU A 6 51.22 70.84 -5.41
C LEU A 6 50.01 70.43 -6.29
N LEU A 7 48.78 70.99 -6.27
CA LEU A 7 47.95 71.89 -5.44
C LEU A 7 46.58 72.07 -6.20
N LEU A 8 45.55 72.64 -5.55
CA LEU A 8 44.22 73.13 -6.05
C LEU A 8 43.10 72.09 -6.28
N SER A 9 41.81 72.33 -5.96
CA SER A 9 41.08 73.54 -5.51
C SER A 9 39.81 73.18 -4.75
N CYS A 10 39.30 74.11 -3.93
CA CYS A 10 37.90 74.12 -3.49
C CYS A 10 36.95 74.14 -4.69
N GLY A 11 35.94 73.27 -4.68
CA GLY A 11 34.69 73.45 -5.39
C GLY A 11 33.58 73.42 -4.35
N GLU A 12 32.92 74.56 -4.14
CA GLU A 12 31.64 74.58 -3.45
C GLU A 12 30.66 73.74 -4.27
N ASN A 13 30.00 72.77 -3.63
CA ASN A 13 28.81 72.16 -4.18
C ASN A 13 27.61 72.82 -3.49
N PRO A 14 26.88 73.75 -4.16
CA PRO A 14 25.59 74.18 -3.69
C PRO A 14 24.55 73.17 -4.19
N PHE A 15 23.63 72.77 -3.31
CA PHE A 15 22.50 71.85 -3.53
C PHE A 15 22.78 70.35 -3.42
N GLY A 16 21.99 69.73 -2.55
CA GLY A 16 21.85 68.30 -2.35
C GLY A 16 21.48 68.04 -0.90
N GLU A 17 20.18 67.92 -0.63
CA GLU A 17 19.57 67.65 0.68
C GLU A 17 20.33 66.57 1.46
N GLU A 18 20.51 66.77 2.77
CA GLU A 18 20.75 65.64 3.67
C GLU A 18 19.49 64.75 3.61
N ASP A 19 19.55 63.70 2.80
CA ASP A 19 18.65 62.56 2.93
C ASP A 19 18.95 61.91 4.28
N THR A 20 18.28 62.43 5.30
CA THR A 20 18.09 61.73 6.56
C THR A 20 17.14 60.59 6.27
N GLU A 21 17.70 59.46 5.85
CA GLU A 21 16.96 58.21 5.78
C GLU A 21 16.51 57.88 7.20
N SER A 22 15.26 58.21 7.50
CA SER A 22 14.62 57.95 8.78
C SER A 22 14.59 56.45 8.99
N ILE A 23 15.48 55.93 9.84
CA ILE A 23 15.38 54.55 10.30
C ILE A 23 14.01 54.44 10.99
N PRO A 24 13.09 53.58 10.53
CA PRO A 24 11.79 53.46 11.16
C PRO A 24 12.02 53.07 12.63
N SER A 25 11.58 53.94 13.54
CA SER A 25 11.60 53.64 14.96
C SER A 25 10.57 52.54 15.21
N VAL A 26 11.03 51.31 15.44
CA VAL A 26 10.20 50.25 15.98
C VAL A 26 9.61 50.75 17.31
N SER A 27 8.30 51.00 17.33
CA SER A 27 7.59 51.36 18.55
C SER A 27 7.41 50.09 19.39
N THR A 28 8.32 49.86 20.34
CA THR A 28 8.21 48.73 21.29
C THR A 28 7.16 48.94 22.38
N ASP A 29 6.38 50.02 22.30
CA ASP A 29 5.34 50.39 23.29
C ASP A 29 3.93 49.98 22.83
N ASP A 30 3.82 49.23 21.73
CA ASP A 30 2.55 48.66 21.30
C ASP A 30 2.13 47.52 22.24
N THR A 31 0.90 47.59 22.74
CA THR A 31 0.33 46.60 23.67
C THR A 31 -0.93 45.94 23.12
N ILE A 32 -1.35 46.29 21.91
CA ILE A 32 -2.57 45.75 21.30
C ILE A 32 -2.14 44.56 20.42
N PRO A 33 -2.67 43.36 20.65
CA PRO A 33 -2.32 42.21 19.83
C PRO A 33 -3.01 42.25 18.45
N PRO A 34 -2.42 41.61 17.44
CA PRO A 34 -3.07 41.40 16.15
C PRO A 34 -4.39 40.63 16.25
N THR A 35 -5.25 40.78 15.23
CA THR A 35 -6.43 39.91 15.09
C THR A 35 -6.02 38.45 14.82
N PRO A 36 -6.78 37.46 15.31
CA PRO A 36 -6.48 36.06 15.03
C PRO A 36 -6.64 35.76 13.53
N PRO A 37 -5.82 34.84 12.96
CA PRO A 37 -6.00 34.37 11.60
C PRO A 37 -7.44 33.86 11.38
N SER A 38 -8.02 34.15 10.22
CA SER A 38 -9.42 33.79 9.91
C SER A 38 -9.53 32.99 8.61
N ASN A 39 -10.68 32.36 8.38
CA ASN A 39 -10.94 31.53 7.18
C ASN A 39 -9.85 30.48 6.92
N LEU A 40 -9.53 29.69 7.94
CA LEU A 40 -8.57 28.60 7.83
C LEU A 40 -9.09 27.53 6.86
N VAL A 41 -8.28 27.17 5.88
CA VAL A 41 -8.59 26.14 4.88
C VAL A 41 -7.45 25.12 4.84
N ILE A 42 -7.81 23.85 4.97
CA ILE A 42 -6.88 22.73 4.78
C ILE A 42 -6.88 22.31 3.31
N SER A 43 -5.70 22.04 2.77
CA SER A 43 -5.50 21.45 1.44
C SER A 43 -4.32 20.48 1.43
N GLY A 44 -4.19 19.69 0.36
CA GLY A 44 -3.20 18.62 0.29
C GLY A 44 -3.50 17.49 1.27
N PHE A 45 -2.47 16.73 1.63
CA PHE A 45 -2.55 15.56 2.51
C PHE A 45 -1.40 15.57 3.52
N GLY A 46 -1.59 14.89 4.64
CA GLY A 46 -0.54 14.63 5.61
C GLY A 46 0.25 13.37 5.25
N THR A 47 1.51 13.32 5.69
CA THR A 47 2.36 12.12 5.67
C THR A 47 2.86 11.85 7.08
N LEU A 48 3.62 10.77 7.30
CA LEU A 48 4.21 10.48 8.61
C LEU A 48 5.11 11.59 9.17
N ILE A 49 5.60 12.50 8.32
CA ILE A 49 6.52 13.57 8.73
C ILE A 49 6.05 14.97 8.29
N ASN A 50 4.91 15.09 7.62
CA ASN A 50 4.41 16.37 7.10
C ASN A 50 2.93 16.55 7.44
N SER A 51 2.54 17.75 7.83
CA SER A 51 1.12 18.10 8.01
C SER A 51 0.41 18.26 6.66
N THR A 52 -0.91 18.44 6.69
CA THR A 52 -1.61 19.07 5.55
C THR A 52 -1.15 20.53 5.36
N VAL A 53 -1.42 21.12 4.20
CA VAL A 53 -1.21 22.56 3.97
C VAL A 53 -2.34 23.34 4.64
N LEU A 54 -2.01 24.34 5.46
CA LEU A 54 -2.98 25.28 6.01
C LEU A 54 -2.84 26.63 5.28
N SER A 55 -3.95 27.22 4.85
CA SER A 55 -4.02 28.60 4.38
C SER A 55 -5.07 29.41 5.15
N TRP A 56 -4.88 30.73 5.21
CA TRP A 56 -5.73 31.64 6.01
C TRP A 56 -5.77 33.04 5.42
N ASN A 57 -6.75 33.84 5.84
CA ASN A 57 -6.79 35.26 5.57
C ASN A 57 -5.79 36.03 6.47
N PRO A 58 -5.09 37.04 5.93
CA PRO A 58 -4.19 37.87 6.72
C PRO A 58 -4.86 38.48 7.95
N SER A 59 -4.13 38.48 9.06
CA SER A 59 -4.45 39.25 10.26
C SER A 59 -4.24 40.75 10.02
N THR A 60 -4.81 41.55 10.91
CA THR A 60 -4.66 43.01 10.93
C THR A 60 -4.23 43.45 12.32
N ASP A 61 -3.48 44.53 12.39
CA ASP A 61 -2.98 45.12 13.62
C ASP A 61 -3.05 46.66 13.52
N ASN A 62 -3.00 47.38 14.65
CA ASN A 62 -2.96 48.85 14.65
C ASN A 62 -1.64 49.41 14.14
N THR A 63 -0.55 48.66 14.26
CA THR A 63 0.77 49.02 13.76
C THR A 63 1.15 48.15 12.58
N GLU A 64 1.47 46.87 12.80
CA GLU A 64 1.90 45.94 11.76
C GLU A 64 1.88 44.48 12.25
N VAL A 65 1.46 43.56 11.38
CA VAL A 65 1.63 42.12 11.61
C VAL A 65 3.02 41.69 11.15
N ALA A 66 3.87 41.28 12.09
CA ALA A 66 5.25 40.86 11.81
C ALA A 66 5.32 39.43 11.25
N GLY A 67 4.37 38.56 11.59
CA GLY A 67 4.31 37.21 11.05
C GLY A 67 3.37 36.30 11.81
N TYR A 68 3.53 34.99 11.58
CA TYR A 68 2.70 33.96 12.18
C TYR A 68 3.56 32.87 12.85
N GLU A 69 2.99 32.25 13.87
CA GLU A 69 3.53 31.03 14.45
C GLU A 69 2.53 29.88 14.30
N ILE A 70 3.04 28.69 13.99
CA ILE A 70 2.23 27.49 13.73
C ILE A 70 2.64 26.34 14.64
N ALA A 71 1.66 25.53 15.06
CA ALA A 71 1.82 24.37 15.93
C ALA A 71 0.93 23.21 15.45
N ILE A 72 1.30 21.99 15.84
CA ILE A 72 0.54 20.77 15.57
C ILE A 72 0.21 20.10 16.91
N GLY A 73 -1.02 19.63 17.06
CA GLY A 73 -1.42 18.86 18.23
C GLY A 73 -2.52 17.85 17.93
N THR A 74 -2.75 16.93 18.86
CA THR A 74 -3.81 15.91 18.75
C THR A 74 -5.18 16.41 19.23
N SER A 75 -5.26 17.66 19.70
CA SER A 75 -6.49 18.34 20.10
C SER A 75 -6.54 19.76 19.55
N SER A 76 -7.74 20.34 19.47
CA SER A 76 -7.90 21.74 19.06
C SER A 76 -7.09 22.69 19.94
N GLY A 77 -6.30 23.60 19.35
CA GLY A 77 -5.36 24.48 20.05
C GLY A 77 -4.12 23.78 20.63
N GLY A 78 -3.96 22.48 20.40
CA GLY A 78 -2.85 21.68 20.90
C GLY A 78 -1.52 22.02 20.25
N GLN A 79 -0.45 21.67 20.96
CA GLN A 79 0.95 21.89 20.58
C GLN A 79 1.86 20.74 21.06
N ASP A 80 1.25 19.59 21.36
CA ASP A 80 1.88 18.40 21.95
C ASP A 80 2.71 17.60 20.94
N VAL A 81 2.44 17.75 19.65
CA VAL A 81 3.22 17.14 18.56
C VAL A 81 4.34 18.08 18.11
N GLN A 82 4.00 19.34 17.84
CA GLN A 82 4.97 20.37 17.52
C GLN A 82 4.54 21.70 18.12
N THR A 83 5.46 22.35 18.84
CA THR A 83 5.23 23.66 19.46
C THR A 83 5.22 24.79 18.44
N PHE A 84 4.63 25.93 18.84
CA PHE A 84 4.60 27.14 18.01
C PHE A 84 5.99 27.50 17.49
N THR A 85 6.08 27.54 16.16
CA THR A 85 7.30 27.88 15.42
C THR A 85 7.00 29.02 14.47
N ASP A 86 7.88 30.02 14.43
CA ASP A 86 7.77 31.16 13.52
C ASP A 86 7.96 30.74 12.06
N ILE A 87 7.00 31.13 11.22
CA ILE A 87 6.96 30.84 9.78
C ILE A 87 7.00 32.10 8.92
N GLY A 88 7.21 33.27 9.55
CA GLY A 88 7.25 34.58 8.88
C GLY A 88 5.86 35.08 8.48
N ASN A 89 5.85 36.16 7.69
CA ASN A 89 4.62 36.82 7.22
C ASN A 89 4.16 36.22 5.89
N ILE A 90 3.53 35.05 5.98
CA ILE A 90 2.93 34.30 4.86
C ILE A 90 1.47 33.97 5.19
N THR A 91 0.72 33.44 4.21
CA THR A 91 -0.70 33.10 4.37
C THR A 91 -1.03 31.64 4.01
N SER A 92 0.01 30.84 3.79
CA SER A 92 -0.09 29.41 3.51
C SER A 92 1.20 28.71 3.94
N TYR A 93 1.08 27.59 4.65
CA TYR A 93 2.25 26.84 5.12
C TYR A 93 1.95 25.35 5.30
N GLN A 94 2.96 24.52 5.06
CA GLN A 94 2.97 23.10 5.41
C GLN A 94 4.10 22.85 6.40
N VAL A 95 3.76 22.25 7.53
CA VAL A 95 4.77 21.83 8.50
C VAL A 95 5.41 20.55 8.00
N THR A 96 6.74 20.52 7.93
CA THR A 96 7.51 19.39 7.39
C THR A 96 8.57 18.92 8.38
N ASN A 97 9.05 17.69 8.21
CA ASN A 97 10.04 17.05 9.10
C ASN A 97 9.59 17.03 10.57
N ILE A 98 8.31 16.76 10.80
CA ILE A 98 7.71 16.64 12.12
C ILE A 98 8.37 15.46 12.86
N SER A 99 8.77 15.70 14.12
CA SER A 99 9.35 14.69 14.99
C SER A 99 8.80 14.84 16.41
N PRO A 100 8.27 13.78 17.04
CA PRO A 100 8.19 12.41 16.53
C PRO A 100 7.26 12.27 15.32
N ASP A 101 7.47 11.22 14.52
CA ASP A 101 6.65 10.93 13.36
C ASP A 101 5.17 10.81 13.76
N LEU A 102 4.31 11.35 12.90
CA LEU A 102 2.88 11.24 12.99
C LEU A 102 2.43 9.79 12.72
N SER A 103 1.33 9.37 13.32
CA SER A 103 0.66 8.10 13.04
C SER A 103 -0.69 8.26 12.33
N SER A 104 -1.08 7.24 11.56
CA SER A 104 -2.40 7.13 10.91
C SER A 104 -3.57 6.94 11.87
N SER A 105 -3.29 6.44 13.08
CA SER A 105 -4.30 6.14 14.11
C SER A 105 -4.84 7.38 14.84
N ASN A 106 -4.32 8.58 14.55
CA ASN A 106 -4.62 9.81 15.27
C ASN A 106 -5.20 10.88 14.35
N SER A 107 -6.01 11.75 14.95
CA SER A 107 -6.45 13.01 14.34
C SER A 107 -5.56 14.15 14.84
N TYR A 108 -5.17 15.04 13.93
CA TYR A 108 -4.34 16.19 14.20
C TYR A 108 -5.06 17.49 13.88
N TYR A 109 -4.60 18.56 14.53
CA TYR A 109 -5.07 19.92 14.34
C TYR A 109 -3.87 20.82 14.10
N THR A 110 -4.03 21.78 13.19
CA THR A 110 -3.04 22.83 12.97
C THR A 110 -3.51 24.10 13.67
N SER A 111 -2.71 24.55 14.63
CA SER A 111 -2.96 25.75 15.44
C SER A 111 -2.08 26.88 14.93
N ILE A 112 -2.63 28.09 14.81
CA ILE A 112 -1.90 29.26 14.28
C ILE A 112 -2.25 30.52 15.06
N ARG A 113 -1.26 31.39 15.26
CA ARG A 113 -1.43 32.73 15.86
C ARG A 113 -0.59 33.76 15.11
N ALA A 114 -1.07 35.00 15.07
CA ALA A 114 -0.32 36.13 14.52
C ALA A 114 0.52 36.80 15.61
N LYS A 115 1.63 37.44 15.20
CA LYS A 115 2.46 38.28 16.06
C LYS A 115 2.76 39.62 15.42
N ASP A 116 2.89 40.66 16.23
CA ASP A 116 3.33 41.99 15.81
C ASP A 116 4.84 42.20 16.02
N LEU A 117 5.33 43.41 15.73
CA LEU A 117 6.72 43.81 15.96
C LEU A 117 7.07 44.06 17.44
N ALA A 118 6.08 44.26 18.31
CA ALA A 118 6.25 44.48 19.74
C ALA A 118 6.28 43.16 20.54
N GLY A 119 5.93 42.04 19.92
CA GLY A 119 5.88 40.71 20.53
C GLY A 119 4.52 40.34 21.14
N ASN A 120 3.45 41.07 20.82
CA ASN A 120 2.10 40.67 21.19
C ASN A 120 1.60 39.58 20.23
N TYR A 121 0.86 38.63 20.78
CA TYR A 121 0.28 37.50 20.04
C TYR A 121 -1.24 37.59 20.02
N SER A 122 -1.84 37.25 18.89
CA SER A 122 -3.29 37.06 18.79
C SER A 122 -3.77 35.86 19.61
N ASP A 123 -5.08 35.76 19.79
CA ASP A 123 -5.72 34.48 20.12
C ASP A 123 -5.35 33.40 19.08
N VAL A 124 -5.37 32.13 19.49
CA VAL A 124 -5.06 30.99 18.62
C VAL A 124 -6.28 30.66 17.76
N ALA A 125 -6.08 30.64 16.44
CA ALA A 125 -7.01 30.02 15.50
C ALA A 125 -6.61 28.56 15.26
N THR A 126 -7.58 27.67 15.09
CA THR A 126 -7.33 26.23 14.87
C THR A 126 -8.10 25.72 13.67
N SER A 127 -7.46 24.87 12.88
CA SER A 127 -8.09 24.19 11.75
C SER A 127 -9.15 23.17 12.18
N THR A 128 -9.89 22.62 11.21
CA THR A 128 -10.56 21.33 11.41
C THR A 128 -9.53 20.21 11.61
N SER A 129 -9.97 19.05 12.10
CA SER A 129 -9.09 17.88 12.21
C SER A 129 -8.68 17.35 10.84
N TRP A 130 -7.49 16.78 10.75
CA TRP A 130 -6.98 16.02 9.60
C TRP A 130 -6.27 14.75 10.08
N SER A 131 -6.10 13.77 9.20
CA SER A 131 -5.46 12.48 9.51
C SER A 131 -4.60 11.99 8.34
N ILE A 132 -3.77 11.00 8.62
CA ILE A 132 -2.93 10.31 7.64
C ILE A 132 -3.59 8.96 7.39
N ALA A 133 -4.29 8.80 6.26
CA ALA A 133 -5.00 7.57 5.96
C ALA A 133 -5.04 7.35 4.46
N LEU A 134 -5.26 6.11 4.03
CA LEU A 134 -5.48 5.84 2.61
C LEU A 134 -6.75 6.56 2.12
N THR A 135 -6.75 6.91 0.84
CA THR A 135 -7.90 7.53 0.18
C THR A 135 -8.52 6.55 -0.81
N GLN A 136 -9.81 6.70 -1.11
CA GLN A 136 -10.48 5.86 -2.10
C GLN A 136 -10.74 6.61 -3.39
N THR A 137 -10.32 6.03 -4.51
CA THR A 137 -10.65 6.48 -5.86
C THR A 137 -11.31 5.33 -6.60
N THR A 138 -12.52 5.57 -7.14
CA THR A 138 -13.30 4.54 -7.85
C THR A 138 -13.49 3.25 -7.04
N GLY A 139 -13.65 3.37 -5.71
CA GLY A 139 -13.91 2.26 -4.81
C GLY A 139 -12.69 1.43 -4.40
N ALA A 140 -11.47 1.83 -4.79
CA ALA A 140 -10.23 1.18 -4.38
C ALA A 140 -9.34 2.15 -3.59
N TYR A 141 -8.66 1.64 -2.56
CA TYR A 141 -7.73 2.40 -1.73
C TYR A 141 -6.42 2.71 -2.45
N GLN A 142 -5.85 3.88 -2.18
CA GLN A 142 -4.57 4.37 -2.69
C GLN A 142 -3.91 5.34 -1.71
N TYR A 143 -2.63 5.66 -1.89
CA TYR A 143 -1.97 6.69 -1.09
C TYR A 143 -2.57 8.08 -1.38
N PRO A 144 -2.60 8.99 -0.38
CA PRO A 144 -3.18 10.33 -0.54
C PRO A 144 -2.51 11.21 -1.61
N ASP A 145 -1.26 10.89 -1.96
CA ASP A 145 -0.48 11.60 -2.98
C ASP A 145 -0.74 11.11 -4.41
N ASN A 146 -1.70 10.19 -4.59
CA ASN A 146 -2.02 9.51 -5.84
C ASN A 146 -0.89 8.61 -6.37
N THR A 147 0.00 8.16 -5.48
CA THR A 147 0.87 7.02 -5.75
C THR A 147 0.23 5.72 -5.23
N TYR A 148 0.86 4.60 -5.54
CA TYR A 148 0.33 3.27 -5.25
C TYR A 148 1.43 2.39 -4.67
N ALA A 149 1.03 1.46 -3.81
CA ALA A 149 1.93 0.40 -3.35
C ALA A 149 2.11 -0.67 -4.45
N GLN A 150 3.22 -1.40 -4.43
CA GLN A 150 3.46 -2.49 -5.39
C GLN A 150 2.55 -3.70 -5.14
N ASN A 151 2.19 -3.94 -3.88
CA ASN A 151 1.33 -5.04 -3.46
C ASN A 151 0.56 -4.71 -2.17
N CYS A 152 -0.38 -5.57 -1.80
CA CYS A 152 -1.21 -5.38 -0.61
C CYS A 152 -0.40 -5.33 0.70
N LEU A 153 0.70 -6.07 0.79
CA LEU A 153 1.52 -6.06 2.00
C LEU A 153 2.23 -4.73 2.19
N GLU A 154 2.71 -4.09 1.12
CA GLU A 154 3.31 -2.77 1.22
C GLU A 154 2.30 -1.75 1.77
N TYR A 155 1.03 -1.80 1.33
CA TYR A 155 -0.02 -0.99 1.97
C TYR A 155 -0.16 -1.32 3.45
N LEU A 156 -0.32 -2.59 3.82
CA LEU A 156 -0.48 -3.03 5.20
C LEU A 156 0.68 -2.56 6.12
N ASN A 157 1.90 -2.57 5.59
CA ASN A 157 3.10 -2.14 6.31
C ASN A 157 3.35 -0.62 6.21
N SER A 158 2.59 0.10 5.39
CA SER A 158 2.71 1.54 5.27
C SER A 158 2.20 2.22 6.53
N GLY A 159 2.79 3.36 6.88
CA GLY A 159 2.23 4.19 7.95
C GLY A 159 0.94 4.92 7.55
N TYR A 160 0.44 4.76 6.31
CA TYR A 160 -0.87 5.26 5.89
C TYR A 160 -2.01 4.29 6.22
N TYR A 161 -1.71 3.00 6.41
CA TYR A 161 -2.74 2.02 6.72
C TYR A 161 -3.28 2.27 8.13
N ASN A 162 -4.59 2.44 8.22
CA ASN A 162 -5.35 2.70 9.43
C ASN A 162 -6.46 1.66 9.63
N ALA A 163 -6.11 0.39 9.40
CA ALA A 163 -7.05 -0.73 9.50
C ALA A 163 -8.26 -0.58 8.58
N GLU A 164 -8.05 -0.07 7.36
CA GLU A 164 -9.09 0.00 6.31
C GLU A 164 -9.71 -1.37 6.03
N GLY A 165 -8.93 -2.45 6.19
CA GLY A 165 -9.38 -3.83 6.10
C GLY A 165 -9.38 -4.39 4.68
N ASP A 166 -10.05 -5.54 4.52
CA ASP A 166 -10.10 -6.26 3.25
C ASP A 166 -10.91 -5.48 2.21
N GLY A 167 -10.44 -5.45 0.96
CA GLY A 167 -11.11 -4.66 -0.07
C GLY A 167 -10.29 -4.47 -1.34
N LEU A 168 -10.71 -3.53 -2.19
CA LEU A 168 -9.97 -3.20 -3.41
C LEU A 168 -8.90 -2.16 -3.12
N TYR A 169 -7.73 -2.36 -3.72
CA TYR A 169 -6.60 -1.44 -3.66
C TYR A 169 -6.05 -1.24 -5.07
N TRP A 170 -5.60 -0.02 -5.34
CA TRP A 170 -4.80 0.26 -6.53
C TRP A 170 -3.36 -0.13 -6.26
N LEU A 171 -2.81 -1.00 -7.11
CA LEU A 171 -1.42 -1.44 -7.06
C LEU A 171 -0.66 -0.92 -8.27
N ASP A 172 0.63 -0.65 -8.08
CA ASP A 172 1.60 -0.39 -9.15
C ASP A 172 2.73 -1.42 -9.05
N PRO A 173 2.50 -2.68 -9.51
CA PRO A 173 3.39 -3.81 -9.22
C PRO A 173 4.85 -3.60 -9.62
N ASP A 174 5.10 -3.01 -10.80
CA ASP A 174 6.46 -2.77 -11.29
C ASP A 174 7.05 -1.42 -10.83
N GLY A 175 6.28 -0.69 -10.02
CA GLY A 175 6.68 0.55 -9.38
C GLY A 175 6.69 1.77 -10.29
N ALA A 176 6.98 2.92 -9.66
CA ALA A 176 6.82 4.22 -10.30
C ALA A 176 7.61 4.35 -11.62
N GLY A 177 6.89 4.71 -12.69
CA GLY A 177 7.46 4.87 -14.03
C GLY A 177 7.44 3.59 -14.87
N GLY A 178 6.87 2.50 -14.34
CA GLY A 178 6.58 1.25 -15.04
C GLY A 178 5.30 1.27 -15.87
N ALA A 179 4.64 0.12 -15.92
CA ALA A 179 3.40 -0.16 -16.64
C ALA A 179 2.19 0.52 -15.97
N THR A 180 0.99 0.19 -16.45
CA THR A 180 -0.23 0.74 -15.87
C THR A 180 -0.59 0.03 -14.57
N GLN A 181 -0.87 0.83 -13.54
CA GLN A 181 -1.52 0.41 -12.30
C GLN A 181 -2.77 -0.43 -12.52
N ILE A 182 -3.07 -1.28 -11.54
CA ILE A 182 -4.18 -2.24 -11.56
C ILE A 182 -4.99 -2.17 -10.27
N GLN A 183 -6.24 -2.64 -10.33
CA GLN A 183 -7.00 -2.94 -9.12
C GLN A 183 -6.83 -4.40 -8.75
N ALA A 184 -6.52 -4.66 -7.48
CA ALA A 184 -6.50 -6.00 -6.89
C ALA A 184 -7.34 -6.03 -5.61
N TYR A 185 -7.83 -7.20 -5.25
CA TYR A 185 -8.44 -7.43 -3.95
C TYR A 185 -7.34 -7.78 -2.96
N CYS A 186 -7.27 -7.03 -1.88
CA CYS A 186 -6.39 -7.29 -0.76
C CYS A 186 -7.17 -7.91 0.39
N ASP A 187 -6.70 -9.06 0.86
CA ASP A 187 -7.05 -9.57 2.18
C ASP A 187 -5.98 -9.06 3.17
N MET A 188 -6.42 -8.17 4.06
CA MET A 188 -5.62 -7.48 5.07
C MET A 188 -5.85 -8.07 6.47
N SER A 189 -6.58 -9.18 6.59
CA SER A 189 -7.00 -9.75 7.88
C SER A 189 -6.48 -11.17 8.11
N LEU A 190 -6.54 -12.02 7.09
CA LEU A 190 -6.18 -13.43 7.18
C LEU A 190 -4.67 -13.60 7.38
N ASN A 191 -4.29 -14.37 8.41
CA ASN A 191 -2.89 -14.63 8.75
C ASN A 191 -2.02 -13.35 8.82
N GLY A 192 -2.56 -12.27 9.39
CA GLY A 192 -1.87 -10.98 9.48
C GLY A 192 -2.00 -10.09 8.25
N GLY A 193 -2.66 -10.55 7.19
CA GLY A 193 -3.02 -9.72 6.02
C GLY A 193 -1.89 -9.50 5.01
N GLY A 194 -2.15 -8.60 4.05
CA GLY A 194 -1.22 -8.23 2.99
C GLY A 194 -1.30 -9.15 1.77
N TRP A 195 -2.33 -9.97 1.66
CA TRP A 195 -2.52 -10.93 0.59
C TRP A 195 -3.15 -10.27 -0.63
N THR A 196 -2.48 -10.37 -1.78
CA THR A 196 -2.97 -9.87 -3.06
C THR A 196 -3.65 -10.99 -3.84
N LEU A 197 -4.95 -10.89 -4.12
CA LEU A 197 -5.66 -11.87 -4.94
C LEU A 197 -5.15 -11.79 -6.38
N VAL A 198 -4.57 -12.88 -6.88
CA VAL A 198 -4.05 -12.96 -8.25
C VAL A 198 -4.92 -13.81 -9.17
N ALA A 199 -5.71 -14.72 -8.59
CA ALA A 199 -6.66 -15.52 -9.35
C ALA A 199 -7.84 -15.95 -8.49
N ASN A 200 -9.03 -15.91 -9.10
CA ASN A 200 -10.23 -16.56 -8.61
C ASN A 200 -10.78 -17.43 -9.74
N ARG A 201 -10.82 -18.73 -9.56
CA ARG A 201 -11.42 -19.64 -10.53
C ARG A 201 -12.80 -20.06 -10.04
N ARG A 202 -13.81 -19.89 -10.89
CA ARG A 202 -15.17 -20.35 -10.62
C ARG A 202 -15.23 -21.82 -10.22
N GLY A 203 -16.20 -22.15 -9.38
CA GLY A 203 -16.56 -23.52 -9.08
C GLY A 203 -17.08 -24.23 -10.34
N GLY A 204 -16.59 -25.43 -10.58
CA GLY A 204 -17.07 -26.27 -11.67
C GLY A 204 -16.14 -27.40 -12.05
N PHE A 205 -16.68 -28.36 -12.79
CA PHE A 205 -15.93 -29.46 -13.39
C PHE A 205 -15.23 -29.09 -14.71
N VAL A 206 -15.43 -27.87 -15.20
CA VAL A 206 -14.94 -27.42 -16.51
C VAL A 206 -13.55 -26.81 -16.34
N ASN A 207 -12.53 -27.45 -16.93
CA ASN A 207 -11.14 -26.97 -16.92
C ASN A 207 -10.84 -25.94 -18.02
N VAL A 208 -11.85 -25.17 -18.39
CA VAL A 208 -11.78 -24.13 -19.42
C VAL A 208 -12.49 -22.89 -18.87
N GLU A 209 -11.76 -21.79 -18.82
CA GLU A 209 -12.29 -20.50 -18.36
C GLU A 209 -12.67 -19.63 -19.56
N SER A 210 -13.56 -18.66 -19.35
CA SER A 210 -14.09 -17.80 -20.42
C SER A 210 -13.01 -17.00 -21.18
N CYS A 211 -11.83 -16.89 -20.59
CA CYS A 211 -10.69 -16.08 -21.03
C CYS A 211 -9.48 -16.93 -21.51
N GLY A 212 -9.61 -18.26 -21.61
CA GLY A 212 -8.51 -19.12 -22.02
C GLY A 212 -8.98 -20.44 -22.66
N ALA A 213 -8.23 -20.94 -23.63
CA ALA A 213 -8.47 -22.26 -24.22
C ALA A 213 -8.22 -23.41 -23.22
N ASP A 214 -7.38 -23.12 -22.23
CA ASP A 214 -7.00 -23.98 -21.14
C ASP A 214 -6.61 -23.13 -19.93
N LEU A 215 -6.17 -23.82 -18.89
CA LEU A 215 -5.81 -23.16 -17.66
C LEU A 215 -4.48 -22.42 -17.68
N ASN A 216 -3.50 -22.92 -18.43
CA ASN A 216 -2.26 -22.19 -18.55
C ASN A 216 -2.53 -20.81 -19.19
N ALA A 217 -3.44 -20.74 -20.17
CA ALA A 217 -3.93 -19.48 -20.70
C ALA A 217 -4.67 -18.62 -19.66
N PHE A 218 -5.38 -19.21 -18.69
CA PHE A 218 -6.05 -18.48 -17.61
C PHE A 218 -5.07 -17.72 -16.69
N PHE A 219 -3.94 -18.32 -16.34
CA PHE A 219 -2.91 -17.62 -15.54
C PHE A 219 -2.04 -16.67 -16.37
N GLN A 220 -2.09 -16.74 -17.70
CA GLN A 220 -1.30 -15.86 -18.57
C GLN A 220 -2.05 -14.61 -18.99
N ASN A 221 -3.35 -14.71 -19.17
CA ASN A 221 -4.17 -13.63 -19.68
C ASN A 221 -5.02 -13.05 -18.56
N THR A 222 -5.23 -11.74 -18.61
CA THR A 222 -6.21 -11.10 -17.75
C THR A 222 -7.58 -11.72 -17.99
N CYS A 223 -8.31 -11.95 -16.90
CA CYS A 223 -9.61 -12.59 -16.93
C CYS A 223 -10.56 -11.92 -15.96
N GLY A 224 -11.81 -11.73 -16.38
CA GLY A 224 -12.85 -11.16 -15.54
C GLY A 224 -12.52 -9.78 -14.98
N ILE A 225 -13.18 -9.44 -13.88
CA ILE A 225 -12.96 -8.21 -13.12
C ILE A 225 -12.88 -8.57 -11.64
N VAL A 226 -11.99 -7.91 -10.90
CA VAL A 226 -11.69 -8.25 -9.50
C VAL A 226 -12.88 -8.06 -8.53
N THR A 227 -13.91 -7.33 -8.96
CA THR A 227 -15.15 -7.14 -8.22
C THR A 227 -16.18 -8.25 -8.42
N SER A 228 -15.94 -9.17 -9.38
CA SER A 228 -16.79 -10.32 -9.67
C SER A 228 -15.96 -11.58 -9.45
N ILE A 229 -15.78 -11.94 -8.19
CA ILE A 229 -15.00 -13.10 -7.73
C ILE A 229 -15.90 -14.10 -6.98
N GLY A 230 -17.19 -14.14 -7.31
CA GLY A 230 -18.12 -15.11 -6.74
C GLY A 230 -17.93 -16.50 -7.35
N TYR A 231 -18.65 -17.49 -6.80
CA TYR A 231 -18.54 -18.90 -7.18
C TYR A 231 -18.69 -19.17 -8.68
N SER A 232 -19.45 -18.36 -9.42
CA SER A 232 -19.63 -18.49 -10.87
C SER A 232 -18.58 -17.76 -11.72
N ASP A 233 -17.75 -16.95 -11.09
CA ASP A 233 -16.92 -15.96 -11.77
C ASP A 233 -15.47 -16.40 -11.85
N SER A 234 -14.79 -15.96 -12.91
CA SER A 234 -13.38 -16.23 -13.11
C SER A 234 -12.64 -14.91 -13.23
N TYR A 235 -11.63 -14.72 -12.39
CA TYR A 235 -10.74 -13.58 -12.37
C TYR A 235 -9.29 -14.06 -12.38
N SER A 236 -8.45 -13.39 -13.16
CA SER A 236 -7.00 -13.59 -13.18
C SER A 236 -6.36 -12.26 -13.49
N ILE A 237 -5.34 -11.92 -12.72
CA ILE A 237 -4.51 -10.75 -12.96
C ILE A 237 -3.68 -10.89 -14.24
N GLY A 238 -3.54 -12.13 -14.75
CA GLY A 238 -2.79 -12.43 -15.98
C GLY A 238 -1.28 -12.51 -15.74
N ASP A 239 -0.52 -12.01 -16.71
CA ASP A 239 0.92 -12.21 -16.95
C ASP A 239 1.78 -12.50 -15.70
N THR A 240 2.63 -13.51 -15.85
CA THR A 240 3.75 -13.79 -14.95
C THR A 240 4.55 -12.56 -14.53
N SER A 241 4.73 -11.54 -15.38
CA SER A 241 5.48 -10.34 -14.99
C SER A 241 4.78 -9.60 -13.85
N VAL A 242 3.48 -9.35 -13.98
CA VAL A 242 2.69 -8.65 -12.96
C VAL A 242 2.67 -9.44 -11.65
N ARG A 243 2.44 -10.75 -11.70
CA ARG A 243 2.49 -11.58 -10.49
C ARG A 243 3.90 -11.66 -9.89
N ALA A 244 4.93 -11.74 -10.73
CA ALA A 244 6.31 -11.78 -10.26
C ALA A 244 6.70 -10.48 -9.55
N ASP A 245 6.19 -9.34 -10.02
CA ASP A 245 6.43 -8.04 -9.40
C ASP A 245 5.66 -7.89 -8.07
N ILE A 246 4.51 -8.55 -7.92
CA ILE A 246 3.73 -8.58 -6.67
C ILE A 246 4.39 -9.42 -5.57
N LEU A 247 5.24 -10.40 -5.92
CA LEU A 247 5.85 -11.35 -4.98
C LEU A 247 6.85 -10.65 -4.02
N ALA A 248 6.37 -10.18 -2.87
CA ALA A 248 7.23 -9.55 -1.86
C ALA A 248 7.83 -10.57 -0.87
N ASN A 249 7.12 -11.62 -0.48
CA ASN A 249 7.58 -12.59 0.53
C ASN A 249 7.60 -14.04 0.08
N ASN A 250 7.27 -14.31 -1.18
CA ASN A 250 7.24 -15.64 -1.75
C ASN A 250 6.24 -16.58 -1.05
N GLU A 251 5.11 -16.02 -0.61
CA GLU A 251 4.02 -16.80 -0.04
C GLU A 251 2.85 -16.86 -1.03
N PHE A 252 2.32 -18.06 -1.21
CA PHE A 252 1.07 -18.30 -1.93
C PHE A 252 0.04 -18.88 -0.98
N LEU A 253 -1.11 -18.24 -0.88
CA LEU A 253 -2.24 -18.73 -0.13
C LEU A 253 -3.28 -19.29 -1.10
N PHE A 254 -3.68 -20.53 -0.87
CA PHE A 254 -4.75 -21.21 -1.59
C PHE A 254 -5.95 -21.35 -0.68
N LEU A 255 -7.11 -20.87 -1.14
CA LEU A 255 -8.39 -20.99 -0.44
C LEU A 255 -9.42 -21.62 -1.37
N ASP A 256 -10.14 -22.61 -0.87
CA ASP A 256 -11.23 -23.25 -1.59
C ASP A 256 -12.57 -23.03 -0.89
N TYR A 257 -13.62 -22.84 -1.69
CA TYR A 257 -14.97 -22.57 -1.22
C TYR A 257 -16.00 -23.45 -1.92
N ASP A 258 -16.97 -23.95 -1.17
CA ASP A 258 -18.12 -24.67 -1.74
C ASP A 258 -19.10 -23.72 -2.46
N SER A 259 -20.13 -24.28 -3.10
CA SER A 259 -21.17 -23.50 -3.80
C SER A 259 -22.01 -22.59 -2.90
N MET A 260 -21.90 -22.73 -1.58
CA MET A 260 -22.56 -21.89 -0.58
C MET A 260 -21.60 -20.82 0.00
N GLY A 261 -20.32 -20.83 -0.41
CA GLY A 261 -19.29 -19.93 0.08
C GLY A 261 -18.64 -20.36 1.40
N ASN A 262 -18.84 -21.61 1.84
CA ASN A 262 -18.13 -22.12 3.02
C ASN A 262 -16.71 -22.52 2.64
N PRO A 263 -15.68 -22.14 3.42
CA PRO A 263 -14.30 -22.54 3.16
C PRO A 263 -14.11 -24.04 3.40
N ASP A 264 -13.38 -24.71 2.51
CA ASP A 264 -12.90 -26.09 2.67
C ASP A 264 -11.49 -26.04 3.29
N THR A 265 -11.44 -25.98 4.63
CA THR A 265 -10.21 -25.67 5.37
C THR A 265 -9.14 -26.77 5.32
N ASP A 266 -9.50 -27.98 4.90
CA ASP A 266 -8.59 -29.10 4.68
C ASP A 266 -7.80 -28.99 3.37
N ASP A 267 -8.27 -28.17 2.43
CA ASP A 267 -7.60 -27.85 1.16
C ASP A 267 -7.09 -26.39 1.09
N ALA A 268 -7.15 -25.68 2.22
CA ALA A 268 -6.59 -24.34 2.37
C ALA A 268 -5.20 -24.38 3.02
N PHE A 269 -4.21 -23.76 2.36
CA PHE A 269 -2.82 -23.79 2.83
C PHE A 269 -1.99 -22.64 2.28
N ILE A 270 -0.86 -22.41 2.96
CA ILE A 270 0.17 -21.44 2.56
C ILE A 270 1.38 -22.21 2.05
N ILE A 271 1.84 -21.89 0.85
CA ILE A 271 3.10 -22.36 0.29
C ILE A 271 4.12 -21.23 0.37
N HIS A 272 5.27 -21.53 0.97
CA HIS A 272 6.45 -20.67 0.99
C HIS A 272 7.43 -21.15 -0.08
N HIS A 273 7.89 -20.29 -0.98
CA HIS A 273 8.75 -20.69 -2.09
C HIS A 273 9.85 -19.66 -2.37
N ASN A 274 10.54 -19.76 -3.52
CA ASN A 274 11.51 -18.76 -4.00
C ASN A 274 11.33 -18.37 -5.48
N ALA A 275 10.25 -18.79 -6.16
CA ALA A 275 9.96 -18.47 -7.55
C ALA A 275 8.45 -18.53 -7.85
N ASP A 276 7.99 -17.86 -8.91
CA ASP A 276 6.62 -18.02 -9.42
C ASP A 276 6.30 -19.49 -9.72
N LEU A 277 5.27 -20.00 -9.06
CA LEU A 277 4.81 -21.38 -9.15
C LEU A 277 3.98 -21.67 -10.42
N PHE A 278 3.61 -20.63 -11.18
CA PHE A 278 2.74 -20.70 -12.36
C PHE A 278 3.47 -20.22 -13.63
N PRO A 279 4.51 -20.95 -14.09
CA PRO A 279 5.36 -20.54 -15.21
C PRO A 279 4.62 -20.58 -16.54
N ASN A 280 5.14 -19.85 -17.53
CA ASN A 280 4.55 -19.76 -18.87
C ASN A 280 4.71 -20.99 -19.78
N SER A 281 5.02 -22.16 -19.23
CA SER A 281 5.29 -23.37 -20.02
C SER A 281 4.04 -24.22 -20.22
N THR A 282 3.67 -24.48 -21.48
CA THR A 282 2.62 -25.42 -21.85
C THR A 282 3.17 -26.84 -22.07
N GLY A 283 2.44 -27.85 -21.61
CA GLY A 283 2.75 -29.26 -21.93
C GLY A 283 3.98 -29.86 -21.25
N VAL A 284 4.61 -29.15 -20.32
CA VAL A 284 5.73 -29.64 -19.51
C VAL A 284 5.30 -29.71 -18.05
N VAL A 285 5.66 -30.79 -17.36
CA VAL A 285 5.53 -30.88 -15.91
C VAL A 285 6.70 -30.12 -15.28
N ASN A 286 6.41 -28.99 -14.66
CA ASN A 286 7.37 -28.23 -13.87
C ASN A 286 7.30 -28.68 -12.43
N ARG A 287 8.44 -28.68 -11.77
CA ARG A 287 8.59 -29.01 -10.37
C ARG A 287 9.38 -27.90 -9.72
N PHE A 288 8.82 -27.37 -8.64
CA PHE A 288 9.38 -26.28 -7.89
C PHE A 288 9.63 -26.79 -6.49
N ALA A 289 10.88 -26.77 -6.04
CA ALA A 289 11.15 -26.96 -4.63
C ALA A 289 10.49 -25.81 -3.87
N VAL A 290 9.64 -26.14 -2.90
CA VAL A 290 9.06 -25.16 -1.99
C VAL A 290 9.76 -25.29 -0.65
N THR A 291 9.90 -24.17 0.05
CA THR A 291 10.60 -24.14 1.33
C THR A 291 9.75 -24.71 2.45
N GLN A 292 8.43 -24.50 2.38
CA GLN A 292 7.51 -24.94 3.40
C GLN A 292 6.07 -24.97 2.85
N VAL A 293 5.24 -25.89 3.36
CA VAL A 293 3.79 -25.88 3.20
C VAL A 293 3.14 -25.90 4.57
N CYS A 294 2.25 -24.94 4.83
CA CYS A 294 1.61 -24.73 6.11
C CYS A 294 0.09 -24.79 6.01
N ASP A 295 -0.58 -25.06 7.12
CA ASP A 295 -2.01 -24.79 7.24
C ASP A 295 -2.32 -23.28 7.07
N ILE A 296 -3.60 -22.97 6.87
CA ILE A 296 -4.07 -21.59 6.62
C ILE A 296 -3.69 -20.59 7.72
N ASP A 297 -3.55 -21.05 8.95
CA ASP A 297 -3.14 -20.23 10.10
C ASP A 297 -1.61 -20.10 10.22
N ASN A 298 -0.85 -20.71 9.30
CA ASN A 298 0.61 -20.73 9.28
C ASN A 298 1.21 -21.28 10.60
N ALA A 299 0.48 -22.15 11.29
CA ALA A 299 0.80 -22.64 12.63
C ALA A 299 1.46 -24.02 12.59
N ASN A 300 1.00 -24.88 11.68
CA ASN A 300 1.54 -26.21 11.47
C ASN A 300 2.10 -26.27 10.05
N CYS A 301 3.38 -26.65 9.93
CA CYS A 301 4.08 -26.55 8.67
C CYS A 301 5.00 -27.73 8.41
N ASP A 302 5.08 -28.17 7.16
CA ASP A 302 6.10 -29.10 6.69
C ASP A 302 7.17 -28.40 5.90
N SER A 303 8.40 -28.54 6.38
CA SER A 303 9.64 -28.08 5.73
C SER A 303 10.50 -29.26 5.26
N SER A 304 9.92 -30.45 5.16
CA SER A 304 10.54 -31.60 4.51
C SER A 304 10.78 -31.33 3.02
N ASN A 305 11.26 -32.33 2.29
CA ASN A 305 11.47 -32.21 0.86
C ASN A 305 10.11 -32.15 0.12
N VAL A 306 9.50 -30.96 0.05
CA VAL A 306 8.22 -30.72 -0.62
C VAL A 306 8.47 -30.05 -1.98
N GLU A 307 7.83 -30.57 -3.01
CA GLU A 307 7.83 -29.96 -4.35
C GLU A 307 6.41 -29.55 -4.74
N PHE A 308 6.22 -28.35 -5.27
CA PHE A 308 5.03 -27.96 -6.01
C PHE A 308 5.17 -28.39 -7.48
N LEU A 309 4.12 -28.96 -8.06
CA LEU A 309 4.11 -29.45 -9.42
C LEU A 309 3.07 -28.70 -10.23
N TRP A 310 3.47 -28.23 -11.41
CA TRP A 310 2.60 -27.59 -12.39
C TRP A 310 2.63 -28.40 -13.70
N ALA A 311 1.51 -28.98 -14.09
CA ALA A 311 1.38 -29.83 -15.29
C ALA A 311 0.75 -29.09 -16.49
N GLY A 312 0.55 -27.77 -16.40
CA GLY A 312 -0.06 -26.96 -17.44
C GLY A 312 -1.51 -27.35 -17.71
N THR A 313 -1.75 -28.01 -18.84
CA THR A 313 -3.09 -28.49 -19.26
C THR A 313 -3.32 -29.97 -18.93
N GLY A 314 -2.29 -30.64 -18.40
CA GLY A 314 -2.34 -32.05 -18.03
C GLY A 314 -2.90 -32.29 -16.63
N PHE A 315 -3.40 -33.50 -16.42
CA PHE A 315 -4.00 -33.91 -15.16
C PHE A 315 -3.01 -34.61 -14.20
N PHE A 316 -3.09 -34.27 -12.91
CA PHE A 316 -2.30 -34.72 -11.77
C PHE A 316 -3.07 -35.77 -10.96
N SER A 317 -2.35 -36.72 -10.35
CA SER A 317 -2.92 -37.65 -9.37
C SER A 317 -1.90 -37.92 -8.27
N SER A 318 -2.35 -38.14 -7.04
CA SER A 318 -1.49 -38.32 -5.85
C SER A 318 -0.45 -39.44 -5.99
N SER A 319 -0.71 -40.43 -6.84
CA SER A 319 0.22 -41.51 -7.19
C SER A 319 1.37 -41.10 -8.13
N ARG A 320 1.48 -39.82 -8.53
CA ARG A 320 2.35 -39.34 -9.63
C ARG A 320 3.53 -38.46 -9.23
N CYS A 321 3.91 -38.43 -7.95
CA CYS A 321 5.29 -38.00 -7.62
C CYS A 321 6.34 -38.87 -8.35
N ASN A 322 5.95 -40.04 -8.90
CA ASN A 322 6.81 -41.03 -9.55
C ASN A 322 6.78 -41.04 -11.10
N THR A 323 7.15 -39.93 -11.77
CA THR A 323 7.76 -39.94 -13.14
C THR A 323 6.91 -40.03 -14.44
N GLY A 324 5.76 -39.33 -14.58
CA GLY A 324 5.32 -38.89 -15.92
C GLY A 324 3.84 -39.01 -16.29
N TYR A 325 3.48 -38.34 -17.40
CA TYR A 325 2.12 -38.18 -17.93
C TYR A 325 1.52 -39.51 -18.40
N SER A 326 0.44 -39.96 -17.76
CA SER A 326 -0.46 -40.97 -18.34
C SER A 326 -1.89 -40.42 -18.38
N GLY A 327 -2.58 -40.57 -19.51
CA GLY A 327 -3.92 -40.00 -19.67
C GLY A 327 -4.94 -40.62 -18.69
N GLY A 328 -5.81 -39.77 -18.12
CA GLY A 328 -6.97 -40.16 -17.31
C GLY A 328 -6.91 -39.70 -15.85
N TYR A 329 -7.50 -38.52 -15.56
CA TYR A 329 -7.89 -37.96 -14.23
C TYR A 329 -6.74 -37.40 -13.32
N GLY A 330 -6.78 -36.26 -12.57
CA GLY A 330 -7.66 -35.07 -12.40
C GLY A 330 -7.01 -33.96 -11.50
N GLY A 331 -6.90 -32.68 -11.94
CA GLY A 331 -6.21 -31.51 -11.31
C GLY A 331 -4.93 -31.06 -12.06
N ASN A 332 -4.56 -29.76 -12.20
CA ASN A 332 -3.40 -29.37 -13.03
C ASN A 332 -2.12 -29.01 -12.23
N TYR A 333 -2.23 -28.95 -10.91
CA TYR A 333 -1.13 -28.72 -9.98
C TYR A 333 -1.44 -29.28 -8.59
N GLY A 334 -0.40 -29.38 -7.76
CA GLY A 334 -0.43 -29.94 -6.42
C GLY A 334 0.98 -30.02 -5.85
N TYR A 335 1.15 -30.64 -4.69
CA TYR A 335 2.47 -30.83 -4.08
C TYR A 335 2.81 -32.31 -3.86
N CYS A 336 4.11 -32.59 -3.73
CA CYS A 336 4.70 -33.89 -3.45
C CYS A 336 5.54 -33.81 -2.19
N GLN A 337 5.12 -34.53 -1.14
CA GLN A 337 5.89 -34.68 0.08
C GLN A 337 7.01 -35.72 -0.11
N ASN A 338 8.19 -35.44 0.42
CA ASN A 338 9.39 -36.28 0.30
C ASN A 338 9.92 -36.49 -1.13
N GLY A 339 9.64 -35.57 -2.06
CA GLY A 339 10.18 -35.55 -3.41
C GLY A 339 9.63 -36.63 -4.37
N PRO A 340 10.23 -36.78 -5.55
CA PRO A 340 9.69 -37.63 -6.60
C PRO A 340 9.95 -39.12 -6.34
N GLY A 341 8.88 -39.93 -6.37
CA GLY A 341 8.94 -41.38 -6.17
C GLY A 341 8.26 -41.91 -4.90
N ALA A 342 7.79 -41.03 -4.01
CA ALA A 342 6.99 -41.41 -2.84
C ALA A 342 5.53 -41.71 -3.24
N TYR A 343 4.95 -42.78 -2.67
CA TYR A 343 3.59 -43.28 -2.98
C TYR A 343 2.51 -42.85 -1.99
N ASN A 344 2.85 -42.03 -1.00
CA ASN A 344 1.95 -41.82 0.12
C ASN A 344 1.33 -40.43 0.03
N SER A 345 0.01 -40.42 -0.04
CA SER A 345 -0.83 -39.29 0.30
C SER A 345 -0.33 -38.62 1.56
N ASN A 346 -0.28 -37.30 1.52
CA ASN A 346 0.17 -36.46 2.60
C ASN A 346 -0.63 -36.73 3.90
N GLU A 347 0.08 -36.74 5.04
CA GLU A 347 -0.51 -36.71 6.39
C GLU A 347 -0.64 -35.29 6.95
N LEU A 348 -0.14 -34.27 6.24
CA LEU A 348 -0.23 -32.90 6.71
C LEU A 348 -1.68 -32.44 6.62
N PHE A 349 -2.23 -32.17 7.80
CA PHE A 349 -3.53 -31.55 8.02
C PHE A 349 -4.71 -32.46 7.62
N GLY A 350 -4.92 -33.57 8.35
CA GLY A 350 -6.21 -34.30 8.35
C GLY A 350 -6.13 -35.84 8.33
N ASN A 351 -7.24 -36.51 8.68
CA ASN A 351 -7.39 -37.98 8.65
C ASN A 351 -7.72 -38.46 7.23
N ARG A 352 -6.71 -38.57 6.37
CA ARG A 352 -6.88 -38.78 4.91
C ARG A 352 -6.86 -40.26 4.51
N GLY A 353 -7.65 -41.07 5.24
CA GLY A 353 -7.90 -42.46 4.92
C GLY A 353 -8.85 -42.58 3.73
N SER A 354 -8.29 -42.79 2.53
CA SER A 354 -8.93 -43.03 1.22
C SER A 354 -9.28 -41.79 0.36
N TYR A 355 -8.49 -41.67 -0.74
CA TYR A 355 -8.61 -40.80 -1.92
C TYR A 355 -7.94 -39.41 -1.92
N ALA A 356 -6.77 -39.34 -2.59
CA ALA A 356 -6.48 -38.38 -3.68
C ALA A 356 -6.67 -36.85 -3.45
N GLU A 357 -6.19 -36.32 -2.32
CA GLU A 357 -6.30 -34.88 -1.95
C GLU A 357 -5.04 -34.04 -2.20
N THR A 358 -4.07 -34.51 -2.98
CA THR A 358 -2.99 -33.63 -3.48
C THR A 358 -3.47 -32.66 -4.57
N LYS A 359 -4.78 -32.39 -4.62
CA LYS A 359 -5.46 -31.79 -5.76
C LYS A 359 -6.06 -30.48 -5.31
N LEU A 360 -5.50 -29.41 -5.83
CA LEU A 360 -6.13 -28.11 -5.71
C LEU A 360 -7.38 -28.00 -6.61
N TRP A 361 -7.75 -29.00 -7.44
CA TRP A 361 -8.99 -28.98 -8.25
C TRP A 361 -9.70 -30.30 -8.50
N ASN A 362 -11.01 -30.16 -8.77
CA ASN A 362 -11.99 -31.24 -8.80
C ASN A 362 -12.04 -32.09 -10.09
N TYR A 363 -12.48 -33.34 -9.90
CA TYR A 363 -12.74 -34.39 -10.89
C TYR A 363 -14.21 -34.37 -11.37
N GLY A 364 -14.47 -34.65 -12.64
CA GLY A 364 -15.83 -34.81 -13.20
C GLY A 364 -16.58 -36.09 -12.78
N GLY A 365 -16.40 -36.59 -11.57
CA GLY A 365 -17.12 -37.74 -11.03
C GLY A 365 -18.29 -37.34 -10.13
N SER A 366 -19.27 -38.21 -10.00
CA SER A 366 -20.51 -37.99 -9.25
C SER A 366 -20.35 -37.78 -7.73
N SER A 367 -19.14 -37.92 -7.18
CA SER A 367 -18.85 -37.81 -5.74
C SER A 367 -17.85 -36.69 -5.40
N ALA A 368 -17.51 -35.84 -6.37
CA ALA A 368 -16.38 -34.94 -6.26
C ALA A 368 -16.84 -33.52 -5.89
N LYS A 369 -16.31 -32.94 -4.80
CA LYS A 369 -16.70 -31.60 -4.31
C LYS A 369 -16.36 -30.51 -5.32
N VAL A 370 -17.36 -29.79 -5.79
CA VAL A 370 -17.15 -28.66 -6.71
C VAL A 370 -16.78 -27.44 -5.88
N LEU A 371 -15.52 -27.02 -5.99
CA LEU A 371 -14.97 -25.91 -5.23
C LEU A 371 -14.57 -24.77 -6.19
N GLN A 372 -14.86 -23.55 -5.75
CA GLN A 372 -14.25 -22.33 -6.23
C GLN A 372 -12.90 -22.18 -5.56
N GLN A 373 -11.88 -21.73 -6.30
CA GLN A 373 -10.56 -21.51 -5.74
C GLN A 373 -10.11 -20.07 -5.87
N GLN A 374 -9.52 -19.55 -4.81
CA GLN A 374 -8.81 -18.29 -4.77
C GLN A 374 -7.34 -18.51 -4.47
N ILE A 375 -6.50 -17.77 -5.18
CA ILE A 375 -5.05 -17.79 -5.03
C ILE A 375 -4.61 -16.37 -4.74
N PHE A 376 -3.94 -16.21 -3.61
CA PHE A 376 -3.36 -14.97 -3.18
C PHE A 376 -1.84 -15.09 -3.11
N ILE A 377 -1.17 -13.96 -3.24
CA ILE A 377 0.28 -13.83 -3.12
C ILE A 377 0.62 -12.76 -2.08
N ARG A 378 1.68 -13.01 -1.32
CA ARG A 378 2.25 -12.06 -0.35
C ARG A 378 3.78 -12.04 -0.38
#